data_AF-A0A0Q6JHI1-F1
#
_entry.id   AF-A0A0Q6JHI1-F1
#
_cell.length_a   1.000
_cell.length_b   1.000
_cell.length_c   1.000
_cell.angle_alpha   90.00
_cell.angle_beta   90.00
_cell.angle_gamma   90.00
#
_symmetry.space_group_name_H-M   'P 1'
#
loop_
_entity.id
_entity.type
_entity.pdbx_description
1 polymer ?
#
loop_
_entity_poly.entity_id
_entity_poly.type
_entity_poly.pdbx_seq_one_letter_code
_entity_poly.pdbx_strand_id
1 'polypeptide(L)'
;MTPRVVPVLCAAAVTLLVASPAAAQTDDGGAEQYCLPTDPGLSELSGLTVLDGSLYGIGDSGADDRVARMDAECAVAQWLPNPVDPYDVEDLSSHDGSLWLADIGDNDRRRDAVALTRMDPAQGGAGELHRLTYPDGAHDAEALLIGGDGRPVVVTKDGLGTGGVYTTDTRVSDLASPGPTPLRRVADFAPAATTSPGGPPLLDGSRLVTGGAVSSDGTVAAVRTYTDLYLWPVSDGDVAQALSTAPSSVTALPPQPQGEALAFTEDGDLLLGSEQGVDTAAALPAVLFVRDAVSLAGSATSASDPEQMSTDAPAEPTGSILIPLIAAAASVGVVVLVTALLVRRLFRSR
;
A
#
# COMPACT_ATOMS: atom_id res chain seq x y z
N MET A 1 -79.79 32.41 -33.25
CA MET A 1 -79.03 32.78 -32.04
C MET A 1 -78.55 31.50 -31.39
N THR A 2 -77.29 31.14 -31.61
CA THR A 2 -76.63 29.96 -31.02
C THR A 2 -75.18 30.36 -30.75
N PRO A 3 -74.70 30.26 -29.49
CA PRO A 3 -73.41 30.82 -29.11
C PRO A 3 -72.24 29.87 -29.44
N ARG A 4 -71.09 30.48 -29.69
CA ARG A 4 -69.78 29.83 -29.80
C ARG A 4 -69.38 29.23 -28.44
N VAL A 5 -68.77 28.04 -28.45
CA VAL A 5 -67.99 27.52 -27.32
C VAL A 5 -66.59 27.21 -27.83
N VAL A 6 -65.60 27.91 -27.28
CA VAL A 6 -64.17 27.66 -27.45
C VAL A 6 -63.73 26.78 -26.27
N PRO A 7 -63.00 25.68 -26.47
CA PRO A 7 -62.48 24.91 -25.35
C PRO A 7 -61.23 25.62 -24.78
N VAL A 8 -61.27 25.92 -23.50
CA VAL A 8 -60.12 26.39 -22.71
C VAL A 8 -59.35 25.16 -22.24
N LEU A 9 -58.10 25.00 -22.66
CA LEU A 9 -57.18 24.01 -22.09
C LEU A 9 -56.56 24.62 -20.82
N CYS A 10 -56.95 24.13 -19.65
CA CYS A 10 -56.25 24.43 -18.40
C CYS A 10 -55.09 23.45 -18.23
N ALA A 11 -53.86 23.93 -18.42
CA ALA A 11 -52.65 23.19 -18.04
C ALA A 11 -52.41 23.39 -16.53
N ALA A 12 -52.54 22.32 -15.74
CA ALA A 12 -52.13 22.31 -14.35
C ALA A 12 -50.61 22.10 -14.28
N ALA A 13 -49.86 23.14 -13.91
CA ALA A 13 -48.44 23.02 -13.60
C ALA A 13 -48.29 22.49 -12.17
N VAL A 14 -47.83 21.25 -12.03
CA VAL A 14 -47.42 20.67 -10.75
C VAL A 14 -45.94 20.98 -10.56
N THR A 15 -45.62 21.93 -9.69
CA THR A 15 -44.23 22.17 -9.24
C THR A 15 -43.86 21.15 -8.17
N LEU A 16 -43.14 20.11 -8.56
CA LEU A 16 -42.45 19.23 -7.63
C LEU A 16 -41.23 19.97 -7.06
N LEU A 17 -41.28 20.32 -5.77
CA LEU A 17 -40.08 20.65 -5.01
C LEU A 17 -39.24 19.38 -4.88
N VAL A 18 -38.17 19.29 -5.65
CA VAL A 18 -37.12 18.28 -5.44
C VAL A 18 -36.28 18.76 -4.26
N ALA A 19 -36.41 18.10 -3.11
CA ALA A 19 -35.47 18.29 -2.02
C ALA A 19 -34.12 17.72 -2.48
N SER A 20 -33.12 18.59 -2.62
CA SER A 20 -31.75 18.16 -2.88
C SER A 20 -31.31 17.25 -1.73
N PRO A 21 -30.77 16.05 -2.00
CA PRO A 21 -30.13 15.28 -0.95
C PRO A 21 -28.95 16.11 -0.45
N ALA A 22 -28.89 16.32 0.87
CA ALA A 22 -27.68 16.83 1.50
C ALA A 22 -26.54 15.89 1.09
N ALA A 23 -25.49 16.45 0.46
CA ALA A 23 -24.30 15.68 0.16
C ALA A 23 -23.76 15.13 1.48
N ALA A 24 -23.78 13.80 1.61
CA ALA A 24 -23.00 13.14 2.64
C ALA A 24 -21.54 13.46 2.33
N GLN A 25 -20.86 14.17 3.23
CA GLN A 25 -19.41 14.29 3.19
C GLN A 25 -18.85 12.88 3.37
N THR A 26 -18.22 12.35 2.32
CA THR A 26 -17.29 11.24 2.48
C THR A 26 -16.11 11.80 3.26
N ASP A 27 -15.87 11.27 4.44
CA ASP A 27 -14.65 11.55 5.18
C ASP A 27 -13.56 10.73 4.48
N ASP A 28 -12.71 11.38 3.69
CA ASP A 28 -11.76 10.73 2.77
C ASP A 28 -10.56 10.09 3.50
N GLY A 29 -10.77 9.59 4.74
CA GLY A 29 -9.74 8.96 5.56
C GLY A 29 -8.66 9.93 6.07
N GLY A 30 -8.86 11.24 5.94
CA GLY A 30 -7.92 12.26 6.41
C GLY A 30 -6.66 12.44 5.56
N ALA A 31 -6.55 11.76 4.41
CA ALA A 31 -5.43 11.97 3.50
C ALA A 31 -5.77 13.04 2.45
N GLU A 32 -4.79 13.91 2.19
CA GLU A 32 -4.90 15.00 1.23
C GLU A 32 -4.00 14.69 0.03
N GLN A 33 -4.34 15.23 -1.15
CA GLN A 33 -3.44 15.16 -2.30
C GLN A 33 -2.17 15.97 -2.01
N TYR A 34 -1.00 15.34 -2.11
CA TYR A 34 0.29 16.01 -2.04
C TYR A 34 0.65 16.61 -3.41
N CYS A 35 0.84 15.75 -4.41
CA CYS A 35 1.08 16.14 -5.79
C CYS A 35 0.58 15.10 -6.80
N LEU A 36 0.54 15.47 -8.07
CA LEU A 36 0.08 14.61 -9.16
C LEU A 36 1.23 14.36 -10.14
N PRO A 37 1.81 13.15 -10.14
CA PRO A 37 2.78 12.73 -11.14
C PRO A 37 2.22 12.84 -12.57
N THR A 38 3.10 13.20 -13.52
CA THR A 38 2.73 13.26 -14.96
C THR A 38 3.73 12.57 -15.88
N ASP A 39 4.91 12.18 -15.37
CA ASP A 39 5.89 11.40 -16.13
C ASP A 39 5.43 9.93 -16.16
N PRO A 40 5.17 9.35 -17.35
CA PRO A 40 4.73 7.96 -17.45
C PRO A 40 5.75 6.94 -16.94
N GLY A 41 7.02 7.34 -16.73
CA GLY A 41 8.01 6.49 -16.06
C GLY A 41 7.70 6.21 -14.59
N LEU A 42 6.69 6.85 -14.00
CA LEU A 42 6.19 6.62 -12.65
C LEU A 42 4.92 5.74 -12.62
N SER A 43 4.60 5.04 -13.72
CA SER A 43 3.41 4.16 -13.77
C SER A 43 3.48 3.00 -12.79
N GLU A 44 4.70 2.50 -12.52
CA GLU A 44 4.98 1.38 -11.64
C GLU A 44 5.54 1.86 -10.29
N LEU A 45 5.15 3.04 -9.77
CA LEU A 45 5.76 3.61 -8.56
C LEU A 45 5.56 2.70 -7.34
N SER A 46 6.65 2.04 -6.91
CA SER A 46 6.66 1.04 -5.85
C SER A 46 7.45 1.47 -4.61
N GLY A 47 8.62 2.12 -4.78
CA GLY A 47 9.43 2.66 -3.67
C GLY A 47 9.49 4.19 -3.64
N LEU A 48 9.56 4.78 -2.43
CA LEU A 48 9.61 6.23 -2.23
C LEU A 48 10.47 6.62 -1.01
N THR A 49 11.27 7.68 -1.09
CA THR A 49 11.93 8.27 0.08
C THR A 49 12.14 9.77 -0.07
N VAL A 50 12.29 10.49 1.04
CA VAL A 50 12.68 11.89 1.06
C VAL A 50 14.13 12.00 1.54
N LEU A 51 14.98 12.66 0.77
CA LEU A 51 16.38 12.91 1.12
C LEU A 51 16.78 14.34 0.73
N ASP A 52 17.30 15.09 1.69
CA ASP A 52 17.74 16.50 1.52
C ASP A 52 16.67 17.36 0.82
N GLY A 53 15.41 17.24 1.26
CA GLY A 53 14.25 17.95 0.71
C GLY A 53 13.84 17.56 -0.72
N SER A 54 14.46 16.54 -1.33
CA SER A 54 14.06 15.99 -2.63
C SER A 54 13.28 14.69 -2.43
N LEU A 55 12.23 14.50 -3.23
CA LEU A 55 11.50 13.23 -3.28
C LEU A 55 12.18 12.30 -4.29
N TYR A 56 12.42 11.06 -3.89
CA TYR A 56 12.99 10.04 -4.75
C TYR A 56 12.00 8.88 -4.87
N GLY A 57 11.78 8.41 -6.09
CA GLY A 57 10.92 7.26 -6.37
C GLY A 57 11.60 6.26 -7.28
N ILE A 58 11.26 4.99 -7.12
CA ILE A 58 11.65 3.90 -8.02
C ILE A 58 10.41 3.11 -8.39
N GLY A 59 10.36 2.60 -9.62
CA GLY A 59 9.31 1.68 -10.01
C GLY A 59 9.76 0.23 -9.94
N ASP A 60 8.79 -0.69 -9.89
CA ASP A 60 8.97 -2.13 -9.99
C ASP A 60 8.66 -2.60 -11.43
N SER A 61 8.46 -3.91 -11.63
CA SER A 61 7.89 -4.48 -12.87
C SER A 61 8.61 -4.08 -14.17
N GLY A 62 9.92 -3.83 -14.08
CA GLY A 62 10.80 -3.42 -15.19
C GLY A 62 10.98 -1.90 -15.35
N ALA A 63 10.51 -1.10 -14.39
CA ALA A 63 10.80 0.33 -14.24
C ALA A 63 11.88 0.63 -13.17
N ASP A 64 12.63 -0.39 -12.76
CA ASP A 64 13.65 -0.37 -11.71
C ASP A 64 15.09 -0.07 -12.22
N ASP A 65 15.23 0.23 -13.51
CA ASP A 65 16.49 0.59 -14.16
C ASP A 65 16.99 2.00 -13.78
N ARG A 66 16.17 2.77 -13.06
CA ARG A 66 16.46 4.15 -12.68
C ARG A 66 15.62 4.64 -11.50
N VAL A 67 16.14 5.63 -10.78
CA VAL A 67 15.45 6.36 -9.72
C VAL A 67 15.04 7.74 -10.23
N ALA A 68 13.77 8.10 -10.05
CA ALA A 68 13.28 9.46 -10.26
C ALA A 68 13.70 10.35 -9.09
N ARG A 69 14.33 11.49 -9.38
CA ARG A 69 14.38 12.63 -8.46
C ARG A 69 13.29 13.61 -8.84
N MET A 70 12.35 13.86 -7.93
CA MET A 70 11.18 14.70 -8.12
C MET A 70 11.24 15.96 -7.25
N ASP A 71 10.57 17.01 -7.71
CA ASP A 71 10.26 18.18 -6.89
C ASP A 71 8.97 17.99 -6.05
N ALA A 72 8.57 19.03 -5.31
CA ALA A 72 7.38 19.00 -4.45
C ALA A 72 6.07 18.87 -5.23
N GLU A 73 6.09 19.09 -6.55
CA GLU A 73 4.96 18.94 -7.46
C GLU A 73 4.95 17.57 -8.17
N CYS A 74 5.79 16.62 -7.75
CA CYS A 74 5.96 15.30 -8.37
C CYS A 74 6.50 15.39 -9.81
N ALA A 75 7.08 16.51 -10.23
CA ALA A 75 7.70 16.60 -11.56
C ALA A 75 9.10 15.99 -11.50
N VAL A 76 9.40 15.09 -12.43
CA VAL A 76 10.72 14.45 -12.49
C VAL A 76 11.75 15.46 -12.98
N ALA A 77 12.62 15.89 -12.07
CA ALA A 77 13.74 16.77 -12.38
C ALA A 77 14.89 16.00 -13.03
N GLN A 78 15.09 14.74 -12.63
CA GLN A 78 16.17 13.89 -13.14
C GLN A 78 15.84 12.41 -12.96
N TRP A 79 16.24 11.62 -13.95
CA TRP A 79 16.33 10.16 -13.84
C TRP A 79 17.79 9.77 -13.57
N LEU A 80 18.04 9.09 -12.46
CA LEU A 80 19.35 8.55 -12.07
C LEU A 80 19.40 7.07 -12.43
N PRO A 81 20.33 6.62 -13.30
CA PRO A 81 20.41 5.20 -13.64
C PRO A 81 20.76 4.38 -12.41
N ASN A 82 20.16 3.20 -12.28
CA ASN A 82 20.56 2.22 -11.29
C ASN A 82 22.04 1.85 -11.54
N PRO A 83 22.94 1.93 -10.54
CA PRO A 83 24.37 1.67 -10.75
C PRO A 83 24.67 0.20 -11.02
N VAL A 84 23.69 -0.68 -10.82
CA VAL A 84 23.73 -2.10 -11.16
C VAL A 84 22.56 -2.46 -12.07
N ASP A 85 22.64 -3.64 -12.68
CA ASP A 85 21.51 -4.29 -13.39
C ASP A 85 20.70 -5.06 -12.33
N PRO A 86 19.54 -4.54 -11.88
CA PRO A 86 18.73 -5.19 -10.83
C PRO A 86 17.96 -6.39 -11.38
N TYR A 87 17.46 -7.23 -10.46
CA TYR A 87 16.51 -8.28 -10.82
C TYR A 87 15.06 -7.86 -10.58
N ASP A 88 14.76 -7.30 -9.41
CA ASP A 88 13.39 -7.03 -8.94
C ASP A 88 13.44 -6.02 -7.77
N VAL A 89 13.54 -4.72 -8.08
CA VAL A 89 13.51 -3.68 -7.03
C VAL A 89 12.07 -3.38 -6.61
N GLU A 90 11.80 -3.54 -5.32
CA GLU A 90 10.46 -3.41 -4.74
C GLU A 90 10.31 -2.19 -3.83
N ASP A 91 11.41 -1.67 -3.27
CA ASP A 91 11.32 -0.54 -2.34
C ASP A 91 12.57 0.34 -2.36
N LEU A 92 12.45 1.53 -1.78
CA LEU A 92 13.51 2.55 -1.72
C LEU A 92 13.53 3.24 -0.37
N SER A 93 14.67 3.19 0.30
CA SER A 93 14.91 3.94 1.54
C SER A 93 16.09 4.90 1.37
N SER A 94 16.28 5.82 2.32
CA SER A 94 17.51 6.61 2.45
C SER A 94 18.12 6.48 3.84
N HIS A 95 19.45 6.54 3.90
CA HIS A 95 20.21 6.56 5.15
C HIS A 95 21.58 7.19 4.91
N ASP A 96 22.02 8.08 5.82
CA ASP A 96 23.32 8.76 5.78
C ASP A 96 23.66 9.37 4.40
N GLY A 97 22.73 10.14 3.83
CA GLY A 97 22.93 10.84 2.56
C GLY A 97 22.92 9.94 1.32
N SER A 98 22.69 8.64 1.48
CA SER A 98 22.62 7.67 0.39
C SER A 98 21.20 7.15 0.22
N LEU A 99 20.84 6.83 -1.01
CA LEU A 99 19.67 6.03 -1.34
C LEU A 99 20.03 4.54 -1.25
N TRP A 100 19.06 3.72 -0.89
CA TRP A 100 19.17 2.27 -0.74
C TRP A 100 18.01 1.62 -1.49
N LEU A 101 18.30 1.11 -2.67
CA LEU A 101 17.33 0.44 -3.54
C LEU A 101 17.25 -1.03 -3.13
N ALA A 102 16.05 -1.54 -2.89
CA ALA A 102 15.82 -2.88 -2.38
C ALA A 102 15.48 -3.86 -3.53
N ASP A 103 16.51 -4.49 -4.10
CA ASP A 103 16.35 -5.60 -5.06
C ASP A 103 16.04 -6.89 -4.30
N ILE A 104 14.81 -6.96 -3.78
CA ILE A 104 14.35 -7.93 -2.77
C ILE A 104 13.14 -8.77 -3.22
N GLY A 105 12.57 -8.49 -4.39
CA GLY A 105 11.49 -9.26 -5.00
C GLY A 105 11.94 -10.65 -5.45
N ASP A 106 11.08 -11.64 -5.27
CA ASP A 106 11.30 -13.02 -5.70
C ASP A 106 10.01 -13.84 -5.67
N ASN A 107 9.01 -13.48 -6.49
CA ASN A 107 7.70 -14.15 -6.43
C ASN A 107 7.80 -15.68 -6.64
N ASP A 108 8.80 -16.14 -7.42
CA ASP A 108 9.10 -17.55 -7.68
C ASP A 108 9.86 -18.25 -6.53
N ARG A 109 10.35 -17.50 -5.53
CA ARG A 109 11.15 -17.96 -4.38
C ARG A 109 12.32 -18.85 -4.79
N ARG A 110 13.15 -18.34 -5.69
CA ARG A 110 14.26 -19.08 -6.32
C ARG A 110 15.62 -18.39 -6.23
N ARG A 111 15.69 -17.17 -5.69
CA ARG A 111 16.94 -16.41 -5.54
C ARG A 111 17.67 -16.85 -4.29
N ASP A 112 18.91 -17.31 -4.46
CA ASP A 112 19.79 -17.65 -3.33
C ASP A 112 20.17 -16.42 -2.48
N ALA A 113 20.07 -15.22 -3.06
CA ALA A 113 20.34 -13.95 -2.41
C ALA A 113 19.49 -12.82 -3.02
N VAL A 114 19.11 -11.88 -2.17
CA VAL A 114 18.56 -10.56 -2.53
C VAL A 114 19.66 -9.51 -2.39
N ALA A 115 19.39 -8.25 -2.73
CA ALA A 115 20.39 -7.21 -2.61
C ALA A 115 19.84 -5.84 -2.20
N LEU A 116 20.70 -5.07 -1.55
CA LEU A 116 20.54 -3.63 -1.42
C LEU A 116 21.58 -2.94 -2.28
N THR A 117 21.16 -1.99 -3.10
CA THR A 117 22.07 -1.16 -3.88
C THR A 117 22.16 0.20 -3.24
N ARG A 118 23.36 0.54 -2.74
CA ARG A 118 23.65 1.89 -2.27
C ARG A 118 23.82 2.80 -3.47
N MET A 119 23.16 3.95 -3.49
CA MET A 119 23.28 4.96 -4.54
C MET A 119 23.56 6.33 -3.92
N ASP A 120 24.56 7.03 -4.43
CA ASP A 120 24.86 8.42 -4.12
C ASP A 120 24.20 9.35 -5.16
N PRO A 121 23.08 10.03 -4.82
CA PRO A 121 22.40 10.90 -5.76
C PRO A 121 23.19 12.18 -6.08
N ALA A 122 24.12 12.61 -5.22
CA ALA A 122 24.98 13.76 -5.47
C ALA A 122 26.09 13.46 -6.49
N GLN A 123 26.45 12.18 -6.64
CA GLN A 123 27.40 11.70 -7.64
C GLN A 123 26.73 11.08 -8.87
N GLY A 124 25.54 11.58 -9.23
CA GLY A 124 24.84 11.16 -10.45
C GLY A 124 24.36 9.72 -10.43
N GLY A 125 24.13 9.14 -9.24
CA GLY A 125 23.64 7.78 -9.08
C GLY A 125 24.72 6.70 -8.97
N ALA A 126 25.99 7.08 -8.80
CA ALA A 126 27.06 6.12 -8.57
C ALA A 126 26.83 5.32 -7.29
N GLY A 127 27.22 4.04 -7.27
CA GLY A 127 26.84 3.16 -6.18
C GLY A 127 27.45 1.77 -6.23
N GLU A 128 27.06 0.92 -5.28
CA GLU A 128 27.55 -0.44 -5.14
C GLU A 128 26.48 -1.39 -4.60
N LEU A 129 26.60 -2.67 -4.96
CA LEU A 129 25.68 -3.74 -4.59
C LEU A 129 26.11 -4.37 -3.25
N HIS A 130 25.14 -4.73 -2.42
CA HIS A 130 25.33 -5.52 -1.20
C HIS A 130 24.33 -6.67 -1.15
N ARG A 131 24.80 -7.91 -1.33
CA ARG A 131 23.93 -9.10 -1.28
C ARG A 131 23.57 -9.46 0.16
N LEU A 132 22.35 -9.94 0.34
CA LEU A 132 21.80 -10.46 1.58
C LEU A 132 21.26 -11.88 1.36
N THR A 133 21.37 -12.74 2.37
CA THR A 133 20.84 -14.12 2.31
C THR A 133 19.93 -14.40 3.48
N TYR A 134 18.74 -14.92 3.20
CA TYR A 134 17.82 -15.40 4.23
C TYR A 134 18.33 -16.70 4.88
N PRO A 135 18.03 -16.94 6.17
CA PRO A 135 18.49 -18.13 6.90
C PRO A 135 17.69 -19.40 6.56
N ASP A 136 16.50 -19.26 5.96
CA ASP A 136 15.48 -20.30 5.81
C ASP A 136 15.00 -20.49 4.36
N GLY A 137 15.76 -19.97 3.39
CA GLY A 137 15.49 -20.12 1.96
C GLY A 137 15.02 -18.82 1.31
N ALA A 138 14.74 -18.89 0.01
CA ALA A 138 14.32 -17.74 -0.77
C ALA A 138 12.93 -17.23 -0.34
N HIS A 139 12.78 -15.90 -0.28
CA HIS A 139 11.52 -15.22 0.03
C HIS A 139 11.31 -14.04 -0.91
N ASP A 140 10.04 -13.81 -1.21
CA ASP A 140 9.53 -12.62 -1.89
C ASP A 140 9.36 -11.51 -0.84
N ALA A 141 10.01 -10.36 -1.01
CA ALA A 141 9.95 -9.26 -0.06
C ALA A 141 9.77 -7.91 -0.71
N GLU A 142 9.10 -7.02 -0.01
CA GLU A 142 8.46 -5.85 -0.63
C GLU A 142 8.64 -4.58 0.20
N ALA A 143 9.34 -4.68 1.32
CA ALA A 143 9.53 -3.53 2.19
C ALA A 143 10.94 -3.53 2.77
N LEU A 144 11.57 -2.36 2.66
CA LEU A 144 12.85 -2.04 3.29
C LEU A 144 12.66 -0.92 4.29
N LEU A 145 13.08 -1.15 5.53
CA LEU A 145 13.23 -0.12 6.54
C LEU A 145 14.69 -0.03 6.95
N ILE A 146 15.22 1.17 7.14
CA ILE A 146 16.56 1.36 7.72
C ILE A 146 16.41 2.14 9.02
N GLY A 147 16.72 1.49 10.14
CA GLY A 147 16.61 2.09 11.47
C GLY A 147 17.61 3.23 11.68
N GLY A 148 17.36 4.04 12.71
CA GLY A 148 18.31 5.08 13.14
C GLY A 148 19.66 4.51 13.59
N ASP A 149 19.71 3.22 13.93
CA ASP A 149 20.95 2.49 14.21
C ASP A 149 21.70 2.04 12.94
N GLY A 150 21.13 2.30 11.76
CA GLY A 150 21.65 1.97 10.44
C GLY A 150 21.43 0.53 10.01
N ARG A 151 20.65 -0.27 10.73
CA ARG A 151 20.40 -1.68 10.35
C ARG A 151 19.25 -1.78 9.35
N PRO A 152 19.39 -2.58 8.28
CA PRO A 152 18.28 -2.85 7.39
C PRO A 152 17.32 -3.85 8.02
N VAL A 153 16.03 -3.64 7.81
CA VAL A 153 14.94 -4.56 8.11
C VAL A 153 14.17 -4.82 6.83
N VAL A 154 14.03 -6.09 6.47
CA VAL A 154 13.32 -6.55 5.28
C VAL A 154 12.05 -7.28 5.72
N VAL A 155 10.90 -6.95 5.13
CA VAL A 155 9.62 -7.60 5.42
C VAL A 155 9.10 -8.30 4.17
N THR A 156 8.81 -9.60 4.30
CA THR A 156 8.41 -10.43 3.16
C THR A 156 6.92 -10.33 2.86
N LYS A 157 6.53 -10.49 1.59
CA LYS A 157 5.14 -10.71 1.19
C LYS A 157 4.87 -12.20 1.02
N ASP A 158 3.92 -12.69 1.79
CA ASP A 158 3.47 -14.06 1.69
C ASP A 158 2.02 -14.08 1.22
N GLY A 159 1.75 -14.84 0.15
CA GLY A 159 0.40 -14.96 -0.42
C GLY A 159 -0.64 -15.58 0.50
N LEU A 160 -0.23 -16.21 1.61
CA LEU A 160 -1.12 -16.68 2.68
C LEU A 160 -1.36 -15.62 3.79
N GLY A 161 -0.71 -14.45 3.68
CA GLY A 161 -0.90 -13.30 4.56
C GLY A 161 -0.04 -13.30 5.83
N THR A 162 1.00 -14.12 5.92
CA THR A 162 1.96 -14.09 7.03
C THR A 162 3.39 -14.05 6.51
N GLY A 163 3.99 -12.86 6.52
CA GLY A 163 5.38 -12.64 6.19
C GLY A 163 6.33 -12.87 7.37
N GLY A 164 7.64 -12.86 7.10
CA GLY A 164 8.70 -12.75 8.08
C GLY A 164 9.33 -11.36 8.07
N VAL A 165 9.82 -10.96 9.24
CA VAL A 165 10.67 -9.78 9.42
C VAL A 165 12.10 -10.25 9.59
N TYR A 166 13.02 -9.71 8.79
CA TYR A 166 14.42 -10.12 8.75
C TYR A 166 15.35 -8.92 8.95
N THR A 167 16.48 -9.12 9.60
CA THR A 167 17.50 -8.07 9.79
C THR A 167 18.90 -8.67 9.87
N THR A 168 19.92 -7.84 10.02
CA THR A 168 21.29 -8.26 10.33
C THR A 168 21.93 -7.34 11.36
N ASP A 169 22.92 -7.85 12.10
CA ASP A 169 23.68 -7.07 13.08
C ASP A 169 24.81 -6.24 12.41
N THR A 170 24.71 -6.01 11.09
CA THR A 170 25.59 -5.13 10.32
C THR A 170 24.81 -3.88 9.88
N ARG A 171 25.42 -2.70 10.01
CA ARG A 171 24.83 -1.46 9.48
C ARG A 171 24.89 -1.45 7.96
N VAL A 172 23.99 -0.74 7.30
CA VAL A 172 24.00 -0.60 5.83
C VAL A 172 25.34 -0.06 5.32
N SER A 173 25.96 0.87 6.04
CA SER A 173 27.31 1.41 5.74
C SER A 173 28.44 0.38 5.80
N ASP A 174 28.24 -0.72 6.53
CA ASP A 174 29.25 -1.73 6.83
C ASP A 174 28.95 -3.07 6.13
N LEU A 175 27.89 -3.13 5.30
CA LEU A 175 27.54 -4.34 4.55
C LEU A 175 28.67 -4.70 3.59
N ALA A 176 28.99 -6.00 3.53
CA ALA A 176 29.96 -6.48 2.57
C ALA A 176 29.51 -6.17 1.13
N SER A 177 30.39 -5.60 0.32
CA SER A 177 30.18 -5.44 -1.12
C SER A 177 31.10 -6.41 -1.90
N PRO A 178 30.56 -7.30 -2.76
CA PRO A 178 29.14 -7.44 -3.10
C PRO A 178 28.36 -8.37 -2.17
N GLY A 179 28.92 -8.81 -1.03
CA GLY A 179 28.25 -9.72 -0.07
C GLY A 179 28.57 -11.22 -0.30
N PRO A 180 27.79 -12.16 0.28
CA PRO A 180 26.55 -11.91 1.03
C PRO A 180 26.75 -11.58 2.51
N THR A 181 25.84 -10.79 3.07
CA THR A 181 25.64 -10.64 4.52
C THR A 181 24.43 -11.48 4.94
N PRO A 182 24.55 -12.42 5.91
CA PRO A 182 23.43 -13.23 6.34
C PRO A 182 22.41 -12.40 7.14
N LEU A 183 21.14 -12.64 6.85
CA LEU A 183 20.01 -12.15 7.63
C LEU A 183 19.64 -13.16 8.73
N ARG A 184 18.92 -12.66 9.73
CA ARG A 184 18.21 -13.45 10.74
C ARG A 184 16.75 -13.05 10.75
N ARG A 185 15.86 -14.03 10.92
CA ARG A 185 14.43 -13.79 11.14
C ARG A 185 14.21 -13.32 12.57
N VAL A 186 13.41 -12.27 12.77
CA VAL A 186 13.16 -11.67 14.10
C VAL A 186 11.72 -11.80 14.54
N ALA A 187 10.78 -11.83 13.60
CA ALA A 187 9.36 -11.91 13.87
C ALA A 187 8.58 -12.46 12.68
N ASP A 188 7.32 -12.78 12.94
CA ASP A 188 6.28 -12.99 11.94
C ASP A 188 5.48 -11.69 11.85
N PHE A 189 5.12 -11.30 10.63
CA PHE A 189 4.18 -10.20 10.41
C PHE A 189 2.95 -10.72 9.68
N ALA A 190 1.81 -10.70 10.38
CA ALA A 190 0.54 -11.22 9.88
C ALA A 190 -0.51 -10.09 9.92
N PRO A 191 -0.61 -9.28 8.85
CA PRO A 191 -1.65 -8.27 8.73
C PRO A 191 -3.05 -8.89 8.88
N ALA A 192 -3.95 -8.18 9.55
CA ALA A 192 -5.33 -8.63 9.70
C ALA A 192 -6.11 -8.41 8.40
N ALA A 193 -7.07 -9.28 8.11
CA ALA A 193 -8.01 -8.98 7.03
C ALA A 193 -8.88 -7.78 7.43
N THR A 194 -8.99 -6.82 6.52
CA THR A 194 -9.86 -5.66 6.67
C THR A 194 -10.87 -5.62 5.52
N THR A 195 -11.76 -4.63 5.55
CA THR A 195 -12.64 -4.30 4.42
C THR A 195 -12.21 -3.00 3.74
N SER A 196 -10.96 -2.58 3.95
CA SER A 196 -10.39 -1.36 3.39
C SER A 196 -10.38 -1.48 1.85
N PRO A 197 -10.94 -0.50 1.11
CA PRO A 197 -11.02 -0.57 -0.34
C PRO A 197 -9.66 -0.27 -0.99
N GLY A 198 -9.48 -0.74 -2.23
CA GLY A 198 -8.27 -0.51 -3.02
C GLY A 198 -7.49 -1.79 -3.26
N GLY A 199 -6.29 -1.63 -3.83
CA GLY A 199 -5.42 -2.72 -4.21
C GLY A 199 -5.85 -3.45 -5.50
N PRO A 200 -4.98 -4.35 -5.99
CA PRO A 200 -5.21 -5.08 -7.21
C PRO A 200 -6.48 -5.94 -7.15
N PRO A 201 -7.24 -6.03 -8.27
CA PRO A 201 -8.44 -6.84 -8.30
C PRO A 201 -8.11 -8.32 -8.06
N LEU A 202 -8.98 -9.02 -7.34
CA LEU A 202 -8.90 -10.47 -7.04
C LEU A 202 -7.83 -10.86 -6.00
N LEU A 203 -7.10 -9.92 -5.42
CA LEU A 203 -6.19 -10.15 -4.30
C LEU A 203 -6.77 -9.58 -3.00
N ASP A 204 -6.45 -10.21 -1.87
CA ASP A 204 -6.75 -9.65 -0.55
C ASP A 204 -5.69 -8.60 -0.21
N GLY A 205 -5.91 -7.38 -0.70
CA GLY A 205 -4.98 -6.26 -0.56
C GLY A 205 -4.63 -5.91 0.89
N SER A 206 -5.52 -6.24 1.83
CA SER A 206 -5.31 -5.97 3.26
C SER A 206 -4.22 -6.81 3.90
N ARG A 207 -3.81 -7.91 3.25
CA ARG A 207 -2.91 -8.91 3.82
C ARG A 207 -1.51 -8.98 3.21
N LEU A 208 -1.26 -8.23 2.15
CA LEU A 208 -0.03 -8.31 1.38
C LEU A 208 0.79 -7.05 1.62
N VAL A 209 1.98 -7.20 2.20
CA VAL A 209 2.96 -6.12 2.42
C VAL A 209 3.43 -5.57 1.09
N THR A 210 3.58 -4.25 0.98
CA THR A 210 3.99 -3.58 -0.26
C THR A 210 4.97 -2.42 -0.08
N GLY A 211 5.37 -2.10 1.16
CA GLY A 211 6.34 -1.03 1.39
C GLY A 211 6.59 -0.72 2.86
N GLY A 212 7.73 -0.12 3.14
CA GLY A 212 8.15 0.27 4.48
C GLY A 212 8.84 1.64 4.53
N ALA A 213 8.74 2.33 5.66
CA ALA A 213 9.45 3.59 5.88
C ALA A 213 9.76 3.81 7.36
N VAL A 214 10.78 4.62 7.63
CA VAL A 214 11.11 5.11 8.98
C VAL A 214 11.02 6.63 8.98
N SER A 215 10.46 7.21 10.04
CA SER A 215 10.38 8.66 10.17
C SER A 215 11.75 9.32 10.18
N SER A 216 11.82 10.57 9.74
CA SER A 216 13.07 11.35 9.65
C SER A 216 13.81 11.45 10.99
N ASP A 217 13.08 11.46 12.11
CA ASP A 217 13.62 11.47 13.48
C ASP A 217 13.95 10.07 14.03
N GLY A 218 13.65 9.01 13.27
CA GLY A 218 13.90 7.62 13.63
C GLY A 218 12.97 7.05 14.70
N THR A 219 11.89 7.75 15.06
CA THR A 219 11.02 7.37 16.19
C THR A 219 9.80 6.55 15.81
N VAL A 220 9.46 6.45 14.51
CA VAL A 220 8.32 5.68 14.02
C VAL A 220 8.72 4.84 12.81
N ALA A 221 8.34 3.56 12.84
CA ALA A 221 8.38 2.68 11.69
C ALA A 221 6.96 2.50 11.13
N ALA A 222 6.86 2.51 9.81
CA ALA A 222 5.64 2.27 9.06
C ALA A 222 5.82 1.09 8.12
N VAL A 223 4.85 0.19 8.09
CA VAL A 223 4.72 -0.86 7.07
C VAL A 223 3.32 -0.74 6.50
N ARG A 224 3.17 -0.80 5.18
CA ARG A 224 1.85 -0.86 4.56
C ARG A 224 1.57 -2.22 3.96
N THR A 225 0.29 -2.50 3.83
CA THR A 225 -0.24 -3.37 2.80
C THR A 225 -0.81 -2.53 1.66
N TYR A 226 -1.41 -3.16 0.64
CA TYR A 226 -2.09 -2.42 -0.42
C TYR A 226 -3.12 -1.42 0.15
N THR A 227 -3.77 -1.74 1.27
CA THR A 227 -4.93 -1.00 1.77
C THR A 227 -4.83 -0.50 3.22
N ASP A 228 -3.84 -0.94 4.00
CA ASP A 228 -3.76 -0.60 5.43
C ASP A 228 -2.34 -0.20 5.83
N LEU A 229 -2.25 0.71 6.80
CA LEU A 229 -1.00 1.23 7.37
C LEU A 229 -0.83 0.74 8.79
N TYR A 230 0.36 0.23 9.10
CA TYR A 230 0.77 -0.26 10.40
C TYR A 230 1.90 0.61 10.93
N LEU A 231 1.77 1.11 12.16
CA LEU A 231 2.76 1.99 12.79
C LEU A 231 3.29 1.41 14.09
N TRP A 232 4.59 1.58 14.32
CA TRP A 232 5.26 1.23 15.57
C TRP A 232 6.10 2.39 16.09
N PRO A 233 6.06 2.70 17.40
CA PRO A 233 7.11 3.51 18.00
C PRO A 233 8.43 2.73 18.00
N VAL A 234 9.51 3.42 17.65
CA VAL A 234 10.88 2.89 17.59
C VAL A 234 11.68 3.51 18.72
N SER A 235 12.37 2.66 19.49
CA SER A 235 13.28 3.08 20.57
C SER A 235 14.71 2.76 20.17
N ASP A 236 15.64 3.67 20.46
CA ASP A 236 17.07 3.52 20.19
C ASP A 236 17.43 3.23 18.72
N GLY A 237 16.52 3.56 17.79
CA GLY A 237 16.65 3.28 16.36
C GLY A 237 16.44 1.83 15.95
N ASP A 238 16.06 0.94 16.88
CA ASP A 238 15.91 -0.51 16.64
C ASP A 238 14.53 -0.86 16.07
N VAL A 239 14.41 -0.76 14.74
CA VAL A 239 13.20 -1.10 13.99
C VAL A 239 12.88 -2.60 14.08
N ALA A 240 13.89 -3.47 14.10
CA ALA A 240 13.69 -4.91 14.17
C ALA A 240 13.02 -5.30 15.50
N GLN A 241 13.42 -4.67 16.60
CA GLN A 241 12.79 -4.85 17.90
C GLN A 241 11.36 -4.31 17.90
N ALA A 242 11.10 -3.14 17.30
CA ALA A 242 9.76 -2.58 17.20
C ALA A 242 8.79 -3.54 16.46
N LEU A 243 9.18 -4.02 15.28
CA LEU A 243 8.37 -4.94 14.46
C LEU A 243 8.23 -6.35 15.06
N SER A 244 8.99 -6.68 16.12
CA SER A 244 8.77 -7.91 16.91
C SER A 244 7.60 -7.82 17.90
N THR A 245 6.97 -6.65 17.98
CA THR A 245 5.81 -6.37 18.82
C THR A 245 4.57 -6.06 17.99
N ALA A 246 3.40 -6.01 18.61
CA ALA A 246 2.19 -5.57 17.93
C ALA A 246 2.30 -4.09 17.50
N PRO A 247 1.77 -3.71 16.34
CA PRO A 247 1.67 -2.30 15.92
C PRO A 247 0.92 -1.50 16.99
N SER A 248 1.34 -0.26 17.22
CA SER A 248 0.58 0.63 18.09
C SER A 248 -0.67 1.15 17.38
N SER A 249 -0.60 1.35 16.06
CA SER A 249 -1.72 1.82 15.27
C SER A 249 -1.86 1.03 13.98
N VAL A 250 -3.12 0.78 13.59
CA VAL A 250 -3.50 0.21 12.30
C VAL A 250 -4.62 1.07 11.73
N THR A 251 -4.39 1.66 10.56
CA THR A 251 -5.31 2.61 9.93
C THR A 251 -5.55 2.22 8.48
N ALA A 252 -6.82 2.25 8.06
CA ALA A 252 -7.18 2.08 6.66
C ALA A 252 -6.59 3.22 5.82
N LEU A 253 -5.94 2.90 4.71
CA LEU A 253 -5.43 3.88 3.77
C LEU A 253 -6.53 4.32 2.79
N PRO A 254 -6.41 5.53 2.22
CA PRO A 254 -7.26 5.93 1.10
C PRO A 254 -7.15 4.92 -0.05
N PRO A 255 -8.26 4.62 -0.76
CA PRO A 255 -8.22 3.66 -1.84
C PRO A 255 -7.26 4.10 -2.96
N GLN A 256 -6.32 3.22 -3.28
CA GLN A 256 -5.36 3.34 -4.37
C GLN A 256 -5.45 2.12 -5.30
N PRO A 257 -5.18 2.23 -6.61
CA PRO A 257 -5.18 1.10 -7.53
C PRO A 257 -4.24 -0.05 -7.09
N GLN A 258 -2.98 0.28 -6.80
CA GLN A 258 -1.99 -0.62 -6.19
C GLN A 258 -1.09 0.21 -5.29
N GLY A 259 -1.50 0.36 -4.03
CA GLY A 259 -0.76 1.18 -3.08
C GLY A 259 0.49 0.48 -2.56
N GLU A 260 1.67 1.04 -2.80
CA GLU A 260 2.96 0.40 -2.51
C GLU A 260 3.96 1.34 -1.81
N ALA A 261 4.21 2.50 -2.39
CA ALA A 261 5.25 3.36 -1.84
C ALA A 261 4.84 4.09 -0.54
N LEU A 262 5.80 4.25 0.39
CA LEU A 262 5.69 5.06 1.61
C LEU A 262 6.93 5.95 1.78
N ALA A 263 6.76 7.19 2.22
CA ALA A 263 7.90 8.02 2.67
C ALA A 263 7.48 9.00 3.76
N PHE A 264 8.25 9.11 4.84
CA PHE A 264 8.04 10.22 5.78
C PHE A 264 8.68 11.50 5.26
N THR A 265 7.99 12.62 5.47
CA THR A 265 8.56 13.96 5.31
C THR A 265 9.38 14.34 6.54
N GLU A 266 10.18 15.41 6.43
CA GLU A 266 10.94 15.95 7.57
C GLU A 266 10.02 16.39 8.72
N ASP A 267 8.80 16.84 8.40
CA ASP A 267 7.80 17.33 9.36
C ASP A 267 6.99 16.21 10.04
N GLY A 268 7.21 14.94 9.67
CA GLY A 268 6.50 13.79 10.24
C GLY A 268 5.17 13.44 9.57
N ASP A 269 4.86 14.06 8.42
CA ASP A 269 3.78 13.61 7.53
C ASP A 269 4.21 12.33 6.79
N LEU A 270 3.25 11.51 6.37
CA LEU A 270 3.52 10.30 5.59
C LEU A 270 2.98 10.43 4.19
N LEU A 271 3.85 10.34 3.19
CA LEU A 271 3.51 10.27 1.77
C LEU A 271 3.14 8.84 1.38
N LEU A 272 2.14 8.71 0.50
CA LEU A 272 1.62 7.44 0.00
C LEU A 272 1.69 7.42 -1.54
N GLY A 273 2.40 6.45 -2.10
CA GLY A 273 2.47 6.19 -3.54
C GLY A 273 1.60 5.01 -3.97
N SER A 274 1.35 4.94 -5.27
CA SER A 274 0.62 3.85 -5.91
C SER A 274 1.07 3.71 -7.35
N GLU A 275 1.10 2.49 -7.86
CA GLU A 275 1.15 2.25 -9.28
C GLU A 275 -0.18 2.62 -9.95
N GLN A 276 -0.15 2.80 -11.27
CA GLN A 276 -1.31 3.03 -12.13
C GLN A 276 -2.31 1.87 -12.09
N GLY A 277 -1.82 0.65 -11.82
CA GLY A 277 -2.60 -0.58 -11.84
C GLY A 277 -2.96 -1.04 -13.25
N VAL A 278 -3.94 -1.95 -13.33
CA VAL A 278 -4.24 -2.69 -14.57
C VAL A 278 -4.84 -1.87 -15.72
N ASP A 279 -5.36 -0.67 -15.45
CA ASP A 279 -5.88 0.23 -16.48
C ASP A 279 -4.81 1.23 -16.91
N THR A 280 -3.97 0.81 -17.87
CA THR A 280 -2.86 1.63 -18.39
C THR A 280 -3.32 2.90 -19.12
N ALA A 281 -4.63 3.08 -19.37
CA ALA A 281 -5.18 4.30 -19.95
C ALA A 281 -5.64 5.32 -18.89
N ALA A 282 -5.69 4.94 -17.61
CA ALA A 282 -6.01 5.83 -16.52
C ALA A 282 -4.90 6.89 -16.32
N ALA A 283 -5.22 8.00 -15.65
CA ALA A 283 -4.18 8.91 -15.20
C ALA A 283 -3.31 8.24 -14.12
N LEU A 284 -2.07 8.69 -13.97
CA LEU A 284 -1.24 8.28 -12.85
C LEU A 284 -1.94 8.64 -11.52
N PRO A 285 -1.87 7.78 -10.49
CA PRO A 285 -2.42 8.11 -9.18
C PRO A 285 -1.68 9.31 -8.59
N ALA A 286 -2.41 10.12 -7.83
CA ALA A 286 -1.78 11.16 -7.03
C ALA A 286 -0.94 10.54 -5.90
N VAL A 287 0.17 11.21 -5.57
CA VAL A 287 0.82 10.99 -4.27
C VAL A 287 -0.05 11.67 -3.22
N LEU A 288 -0.43 10.93 -2.19
CA LEU A 288 -1.23 11.43 -1.08
C LEU A 288 -0.35 11.70 0.13
N PHE A 289 -0.84 12.46 1.11
CA PHE A 289 -0.19 12.56 2.41
C PHE A 289 -1.18 12.40 3.57
N VAL A 290 -0.72 11.74 4.63
CA VAL A 290 -1.37 11.67 5.94
C VAL A 290 -0.62 12.61 6.87
N ARG A 291 -1.33 13.63 7.36
CA ARG A 291 -0.74 14.66 8.23
C ARG A 291 -0.38 14.09 9.60
N ASP A 292 0.77 14.49 10.13
CA ASP A 292 1.24 14.15 11.47
C ASP A 292 1.15 12.66 11.77
N ALA A 293 1.54 11.83 10.80
CA ALA A 293 1.45 10.38 10.89
C ALA A 293 2.27 9.82 12.07
N VAL A 294 3.33 10.52 12.46
CA VAL A 294 4.14 10.16 13.64
C VAL A 294 3.33 10.19 14.95
N SER A 295 2.38 11.10 15.12
CA SER A 295 1.57 11.18 16.35
C SER A 295 0.52 10.07 16.45
N LEU A 296 0.13 9.48 15.31
CA LEU A 296 -0.75 8.31 15.26
C LEU A 296 -0.10 7.10 15.94
N ALA A 297 1.23 6.97 15.90
CA ALA A 297 1.95 5.88 16.57
C ALA A 297 1.95 6.02 18.10
N GLY A 298 1.94 7.25 18.64
CA GLY A 298 1.98 7.51 20.09
C GLY A 298 0.62 7.48 20.79
N SER A 299 -0.47 7.65 20.04
CA SER A 299 -1.82 7.86 20.60
C SER A 299 -2.51 6.59 21.13
N ALA A 300 -1.97 5.41 20.82
CA ALA A 300 -2.60 4.12 21.16
C ALA A 300 -2.55 3.73 22.65
N THR A 301 -1.82 4.46 23.49
CA THR A 301 -1.69 4.14 24.93
C THR A 301 -2.94 4.49 25.75
N SER A 302 -3.99 5.08 25.17
CA SER A 302 -5.18 5.53 25.93
C SER A 302 -6.46 4.69 25.74
N ALA A 303 -6.46 3.64 24.92
CA ALA A 303 -7.64 2.78 24.74
C ALA A 303 -7.57 1.53 25.64
N SER A 304 -7.54 1.73 26.96
CA SER A 304 -7.86 0.67 27.91
C SER A 304 -8.55 1.23 29.16
N ASP A 305 -9.83 1.57 29.01
CA ASP A 305 -10.76 1.54 30.13
C ASP A 305 -12.01 0.75 29.68
N PRO A 306 -12.25 -0.47 30.19
CA PRO A 306 -13.48 -1.19 29.92
C PRO A 306 -14.59 -0.53 30.73
N GLU A 307 -15.23 0.48 30.14
CA GLU A 307 -16.36 1.15 30.75
C GLU A 307 -17.55 0.17 30.86
N GLN A 308 -17.66 -0.38 32.06
CA GLN A 308 -18.86 -0.83 32.76
C GLN A 308 -20.06 -1.25 31.89
N MET A 309 -20.23 -2.56 31.83
CA MET A 309 -21.50 -3.26 31.64
C MET A 309 -22.60 -2.61 32.50
N SER A 310 -23.45 -1.81 31.86
CA SER A 310 -24.73 -1.36 32.42
C SER A 310 -25.79 -2.33 31.91
N THR A 311 -26.27 -3.17 32.82
CA THR A 311 -27.40 -4.06 32.60
C THR A 311 -28.68 -3.23 32.60
N ASP A 312 -29.26 -2.99 31.43
CA ASP A 312 -30.69 -2.70 31.35
C ASP A 312 -31.31 -3.52 30.22
N ALA A 313 -32.30 -4.33 30.60
CA ALA A 313 -32.94 -5.31 29.74
C ALA A 313 -34.26 -4.74 29.22
N PRO A 314 -34.51 -4.74 27.90
CA PRO A 314 -35.87 -4.65 27.39
C PRO A 314 -36.44 -6.04 27.09
N ALA A 315 -37.73 -6.17 27.38
CA ALA A 315 -38.54 -7.38 27.33
C ALA A 315 -38.59 -8.10 25.97
N GLU A 316 -38.80 -9.42 26.04
CA GLU A 316 -38.98 -10.31 24.89
C GLU A 316 -40.20 -9.99 24.01
N PRO A 317 -40.08 -10.18 22.69
CA PRO A 317 -41.19 -10.60 21.85
C PRO A 317 -41.07 -12.09 21.52
N THR A 318 -41.99 -12.87 22.08
CA THR A 318 -42.34 -14.21 21.62
C THR A 318 -42.75 -14.19 20.14
N GLY A 319 -42.11 -14.99 19.28
CA GLY A 319 -42.54 -15.12 17.88
C GLY A 319 -41.65 -16.03 17.03
N SER A 320 -41.91 -17.34 17.07
CA SER A 320 -41.34 -18.33 16.15
C SER A 320 -41.87 -18.14 14.73
N ILE A 321 -41.00 -17.96 13.73
CA ILE A 321 -41.26 -18.37 12.34
C ILE A 321 -39.96 -18.86 11.69
N LEU A 322 -39.95 -20.16 11.39
CA LEU A 322 -39.00 -20.86 10.51
C LEU A 322 -39.44 -20.70 9.03
N ILE A 323 -38.52 -21.10 8.14
CA ILE A 323 -38.63 -21.48 6.71
C ILE A 323 -38.41 -20.31 5.67
N PRO A 324 -37.84 -20.55 4.46
CA PRO A 324 -36.41 -20.79 4.13
C PRO A 324 -35.87 -19.88 2.98
N LEU A 325 -34.56 -19.67 2.92
CA LEU A 325 -33.88 -19.09 1.75
C LEU A 325 -33.49 -20.20 0.75
N ILE A 326 -34.33 -20.41 -0.28
CA ILE A 326 -33.96 -21.13 -1.51
C ILE A 326 -34.40 -20.29 -2.69
N ALA A 327 -33.53 -19.41 -3.19
CA ALA A 327 -33.59 -18.83 -4.54
C ALA A 327 -32.32 -18.04 -4.87
N ALA A 328 -31.13 -18.67 -4.82
CA ALA A 328 -29.91 -18.07 -5.39
C ALA A 328 -28.87 -19.10 -5.89
N ALA A 329 -29.24 -20.38 -6.04
CA ALA A 329 -28.34 -21.43 -6.51
C ALA A 329 -28.65 -21.96 -7.94
N ALA A 330 -29.71 -21.46 -8.59
CA ALA A 330 -30.14 -21.93 -9.91
C ALA A 330 -29.66 -21.04 -11.09
N SER A 331 -29.18 -19.82 -10.82
CA SER A 331 -28.70 -18.88 -11.86
C SER A 331 -27.23 -19.04 -12.21
N VAL A 332 -26.38 -19.50 -11.28
CA VAL A 332 -24.94 -19.71 -11.54
C VAL A 332 -24.68 -20.99 -12.34
N GLY A 333 -25.46 -22.05 -12.08
CA GLY A 333 -25.31 -23.34 -12.79
C GLY A 333 -25.66 -23.29 -14.29
N VAL A 334 -26.62 -22.43 -14.68
CA VAL A 334 -27.02 -22.28 -16.09
C VAL A 334 -25.99 -21.50 -16.89
N VAL A 335 -25.34 -20.50 -16.29
CA VAL A 335 -24.29 -19.71 -16.97
C VAL A 335 -23.05 -20.57 -17.22
N VAL A 336 -22.61 -21.36 -16.25
CA VAL A 336 -21.44 -22.25 -16.43
C VAL A 336 -21.69 -23.32 -17.51
N LEU A 337 -22.91 -23.86 -17.59
CA LEU A 337 -23.24 -24.90 -18.58
C LEU A 337 -23.32 -24.33 -20.02
N VAL A 338 -23.84 -23.12 -20.18
CA VAL A 338 -23.94 -22.45 -21.49
C VAL A 338 -22.56 -22.04 -22.01
N THR A 339 -21.68 -21.53 -21.14
CA THR A 339 -20.30 -21.17 -21.51
C THR A 339 -19.48 -22.40 -21.88
N ALA A 340 -19.60 -23.49 -21.13
CA ALA A 340 -18.92 -24.75 -21.44
C ALA A 340 -19.37 -25.38 -22.77
N LEU A 341 -20.66 -25.26 -23.13
CA LEU A 341 -21.19 -25.75 -24.41
C LEU A 341 -20.77 -24.89 -25.61
N LEU A 342 -20.63 -23.58 -25.44
CA LEU A 342 -20.14 -22.66 -26.47
C LEU A 342 -18.65 -22.86 -26.75
N VAL A 343 -17.83 -23.02 -25.69
CA VAL A 343 -16.40 -23.31 -25.81
C VAL A 343 -16.17 -24.65 -26.52
N ARG A 344 -16.94 -25.69 -26.18
CA ARG A 344 -16.84 -27.01 -26.86
C ARG A 344 -17.20 -26.98 -28.34
N ARG A 345 -18.03 -26.04 -28.80
CA ARG A 345 -18.36 -25.87 -30.22
C ARG A 345 -17.25 -25.18 -30.99
N LEU A 346 -16.57 -24.21 -30.38
CA LEU A 346 -15.45 -23.46 -30.99
C LEU A 346 -14.20 -24.34 -31.20
N PHE A 347 -13.96 -25.32 -30.34
CA PHE A 347 -12.82 -26.25 -30.47
C PHE A 347 -13.08 -27.50 -31.33
N ARG A 348 -14.30 -27.66 -31.89
CA ARG A 348 -14.62 -28.76 -32.83
C ARG A 348 -14.63 -28.33 -34.31
N SER A 349 -14.38 -27.05 -34.59
CA SER A 349 -14.35 -26.49 -35.95
C SER A 349 -12.97 -25.99 -36.38
N ARG A 350 -11.89 -26.60 -35.86
CA ARG A 350 -10.54 -26.51 -36.41
C ARG A 350 -10.01 -27.91 -36.66
#